data_AF-K0K846-F1
#
_entry.id   AF-K0K846-F1
#
_cell.length_a   1.000
_cell.length_b   1.000
_cell.length_c   1.000
_cell.angle_alpha   90.00
_cell.angle_beta   90.00
_cell.angle_gamma   90.00
#
_symmetry.space_group_name_H-M   'P 1'
#
loop_
_entity.id
_entity.type
_entity.pdbx_description
1 polymer ?
#
loop_
_entity_poly.entity_id
_entity_poly.type
_entity_poly.pdbx_seq_one_letter_code
_entity_poly.pdbx_strand_id
1 'polypeptide(L)'
;MGLADDRDLVPLGSGFDIVKRGYDRAQVEDHLERLDSDLRLLAADRDAAVSQTNDLSRQLEAARSEIAELRGQVERLSLPPTTLEGLSERLQRMLRLAQDEANEIKARAEAEGSHIRAKSESDAAVLRTRYENLIAELDQRRTDMEAEHRGVLETARAEAERIVGESRDTAAKLDEESLQRRTTVEEDFEIAMAARRVESMKMLAEQEASSKGEADRRVREAAEDAARVRTQIAQEQAASNAEAQRLVREATEEANRRRHDSISEANARVQEATDEANRRVREATEESNRRVTQAAQKVDALKQLRNRLSQQLHAVRTALHEVTPLLDPLEEERPRPPAQPAAESPTQPAAGAHPAQPAPTPGTPAAARPAQQDQPTTPASGPASGPASAQPAQAQPPQNQPAQAQPAQNQPAQGQPAQAPAQTANPKATPDAKPQSGPDGPTQKITRPNQSKARSGKR
;
A
#
# COMPACT_ATOMS: atom_id res chain seq x y z
N MET A 1 -162.42 -36.27 34.89
CA MET A 1 -163.43 -35.20 34.88
C MET A 1 -162.81 -34.01 34.17
N GLY A 2 -163.42 -33.39 33.17
CA GLY A 2 -164.78 -33.57 32.63
C GLY A 2 -165.41 -32.20 32.41
N LEU A 3 -166.28 -32.07 31.40
CA LEU A 3 -166.79 -30.81 30.84
C LEU A 3 -165.68 -30.02 30.10
N ALA A 4 -165.65 -29.87 28.77
CA ALA A 4 -166.55 -30.43 27.75
C ALA A 4 -168.04 -30.12 27.95
N ASP A 5 -168.35 -28.84 28.24
CA ASP A 5 -169.71 -28.31 28.07
C ASP A 5 -169.73 -27.50 26.77
N ASP A 6 -170.55 -27.96 25.82
CA ASP A 6 -170.87 -27.20 24.61
C ASP A 6 -171.60 -25.91 25.00
N ARG A 7 -170.92 -24.78 24.87
CA ARG A 7 -171.62 -23.51 24.69
C ARG A 7 -171.90 -23.37 23.20
N ASP A 8 -173.15 -23.64 22.84
CA ASP A 8 -173.75 -23.10 21.63
C ASP A 8 -173.59 -21.57 21.64
N LEU A 9 -172.51 -21.07 21.05
CA LEU A 9 -172.45 -19.70 20.58
C LEU A 9 -173.38 -19.60 19.37
N VAL A 10 -174.67 -19.54 19.67
CA VAL A 10 -175.70 -19.04 18.74
C VAL A 10 -175.14 -17.73 18.16
N PRO A 11 -174.95 -17.63 16.83
CA PRO A 11 -174.44 -16.40 16.24
C PRO A 11 -175.53 -15.34 16.34
N LEU A 12 -175.49 -14.57 17.43
CA LEU A 12 -176.24 -13.33 17.57
C LEU A 12 -175.77 -12.42 16.42
N GLY A 13 -176.59 -12.31 15.39
CA GLY A 13 -176.19 -11.72 14.11
C GLY A 13 -175.63 -10.32 14.31
N SER A 14 -174.35 -10.14 13.98
CA SER A 14 -173.58 -8.91 14.20
C SER A 14 -173.91 -7.78 13.20
N GLY A 15 -175.18 -7.70 12.80
CA GLY A 15 -175.71 -6.63 11.95
C GLY A 15 -176.45 -5.58 12.78
N PHE A 16 -176.11 -4.31 12.57
CA PHE A 16 -176.89 -3.18 13.07
C PHE A 16 -178.04 -2.84 12.10
N ASP A 17 -179.19 -2.44 12.62
CA ASP A 17 -180.33 -1.99 11.81
C ASP A 17 -180.01 -0.72 11.02
N ILE A 18 -180.32 -0.72 9.71
CA ILE A 18 -179.99 0.38 8.80
C ILE A 18 -181.08 1.46 8.86
N VAL A 19 -180.72 2.65 9.36
CA VAL A 19 -181.65 3.79 9.53
C VAL A 19 -181.23 4.99 8.69
N LYS A 20 -182.20 5.78 8.20
CA LYS A 20 -182.01 6.85 7.18
C LYS A 20 -181.04 7.99 7.55
N ARG A 21 -180.57 8.06 8.81
CA ARG A 21 -179.51 8.97 9.30
C ARG A 21 -178.65 8.26 10.37
N GLY A 22 -178.19 7.05 10.07
CA GLY A 22 -177.25 6.30 10.92
C GLY A 22 -175.78 6.71 10.74
N TYR A 23 -174.88 6.00 11.42
CA TYR A 23 -173.43 6.05 11.16
C TYR A 23 -173.08 5.44 9.79
N ASP A 24 -171.91 5.77 9.25
CA ASP A 24 -171.42 5.12 8.04
C ASP A 24 -171.11 3.65 8.33
N ARG A 25 -171.73 2.75 7.55
CA ARG A 25 -171.57 1.31 7.71
C ARG A 25 -170.10 0.89 7.60
N ALA A 26 -169.37 1.41 6.61
CA ALA A 26 -167.98 1.04 6.41
C ALA A 26 -167.12 1.48 7.60
N GLN A 27 -167.37 2.67 8.16
CA GLN A 27 -166.68 3.16 9.36
C GLN A 27 -166.96 2.34 10.61
N VAL A 28 -168.17 1.77 10.74
CA VAL A 28 -168.55 0.89 11.85
C VAL A 28 -167.95 -0.51 11.68
N GLU A 29 -167.94 -1.07 10.46
CA GLU A 29 -167.26 -2.34 10.16
C GLU A 29 -165.75 -2.21 10.41
N ASP A 30 -165.11 -1.15 9.91
CA ASP A 30 -163.72 -0.74 10.22
C ASP A 30 -163.41 -0.71 11.73
N HIS A 31 -164.36 -0.23 12.55
CA HIS A 31 -164.17 -0.10 13.99
C HIS A 31 -164.38 -1.43 14.71
N LEU A 32 -165.34 -2.24 14.28
CA LEU A 32 -165.52 -3.59 14.81
C LEU A 32 -164.32 -4.48 14.47
N GLU A 33 -163.78 -4.42 13.25
CA GLU A 33 -162.57 -5.19 12.90
C GLU A 33 -161.36 -4.79 13.78
N ARG A 34 -161.21 -3.50 14.11
CA ARG A 34 -160.21 -3.04 15.08
C ARG A 34 -160.47 -3.62 16.47
N LEU A 35 -161.69 -3.51 16.99
CA LEU A 35 -162.05 -4.04 18.32
C LEU A 35 -161.89 -5.57 18.40
N ASP A 36 -162.21 -6.31 17.34
CA ASP A 36 -161.98 -7.75 17.24
C ASP A 36 -160.48 -8.08 17.22
N SER A 37 -159.66 -7.23 16.58
CA SER A 37 -158.19 -7.37 16.60
C SER A 37 -157.60 -7.05 17.99
N ASP A 38 -158.11 -6.02 18.67
CA ASP A 38 -157.71 -5.64 20.03
C ASP A 38 -158.11 -6.72 21.05
N LEU A 39 -159.31 -7.30 20.92
CA LEU A 39 -159.78 -8.41 21.77
C LEU A 39 -158.97 -9.70 21.54
N ARG A 40 -158.55 -9.98 20.29
CA ARG A 40 -157.66 -11.11 19.99
C ARG A 40 -156.25 -10.87 20.56
N LEU A 41 -155.74 -9.65 20.50
CA LEU A 41 -154.47 -9.27 21.12
C LEU A 41 -154.53 -9.40 22.65
N LEU A 42 -155.55 -8.84 23.29
CA LEU A 42 -155.77 -8.96 24.74
C LEU A 42 -155.98 -10.40 25.21
N ALA A 43 -156.61 -11.26 24.39
CA ALA A 43 -156.71 -12.69 24.68
C ALA A 43 -155.34 -13.39 24.61
N ALA A 44 -154.53 -13.08 23.60
CA ALA A 44 -153.17 -13.60 23.46
C ALA A 44 -152.26 -13.13 24.61
N ASP A 45 -152.31 -11.85 24.98
CA ASP A 45 -151.55 -11.28 26.11
C ASP A 45 -151.98 -11.90 27.45
N ARG A 46 -153.29 -12.10 27.66
CA ARG A 46 -153.81 -12.82 28.83
C ARG A 46 -153.26 -14.24 28.87
N ASP A 47 -153.30 -14.98 27.76
CA ASP A 47 -152.91 -16.39 27.74
C ASP A 47 -151.38 -16.55 27.85
N ALA A 48 -150.61 -15.57 27.36
CA ALA A 48 -149.17 -15.45 27.62
C ALA A 48 -148.85 -15.10 29.08
N ALA A 49 -149.64 -14.22 29.73
CA ALA A 49 -149.48 -13.94 31.16
C ALA A 49 -149.85 -15.15 32.03
N VAL A 50 -150.87 -15.92 31.64
CA VAL A 50 -151.26 -17.18 32.31
C VAL A 50 -150.18 -18.24 32.15
N SER A 51 -149.60 -18.42 30.96
CA SER A 51 -148.49 -19.38 30.77
C SER A 51 -147.25 -18.99 31.59
N GLN A 52 -146.84 -17.72 31.57
CA GLN A 52 -145.76 -17.20 32.42
C GLN A 52 -146.04 -17.43 33.92
N THR A 53 -147.27 -17.21 34.38
CA THR A 53 -147.67 -17.44 35.78
C THR A 53 -147.58 -18.92 36.17
N ASN A 54 -147.97 -19.82 35.27
CA ASN A 54 -147.86 -21.27 35.47
C ASN A 54 -146.39 -21.72 35.50
N ASP A 55 -145.54 -21.20 34.61
CA ASP A 55 -144.12 -21.57 34.57
C ASP A 55 -143.33 -20.99 35.75
N LEU A 56 -143.63 -19.77 36.20
CA LEU A 56 -143.10 -19.23 37.44
C LEU A 56 -143.53 -20.05 38.65
N SER A 57 -144.77 -20.54 38.68
CA SER A 57 -145.27 -21.41 39.75
C SER A 57 -144.53 -22.75 39.78
N ARG A 58 -144.29 -23.38 38.63
CA ARG A 58 -143.45 -24.58 38.49
C ARG A 58 -142.02 -24.37 38.97
N GLN A 59 -141.40 -23.24 38.61
CA GLN A 59 -140.05 -22.90 39.08
C GLN A 59 -140.00 -22.70 40.61
N LEU A 60 -141.03 -22.06 41.18
CA LEU A 60 -141.16 -21.83 42.61
C LEU A 60 -141.38 -23.17 43.36
N GLU A 61 -142.16 -24.10 42.80
CA GLU A 61 -142.32 -25.45 43.34
C GLU A 61 -141.02 -26.27 43.26
N ALA A 62 -140.32 -26.24 42.12
CA ALA A 62 -139.03 -26.91 41.95
C ALA A 62 -137.97 -26.41 42.95
N ALA A 63 -137.85 -25.08 43.10
CA ALA A 63 -136.97 -24.47 44.09
C ALA A 63 -137.39 -24.78 45.54
N ARG A 64 -138.70 -24.92 45.82
CA ARG A 64 -139.19 -25.37 47.14
C ARG A 64 -138.81 -26.82 47.43
N SER A 65 -138.90 -27.73 46.46
CA SER A 65 -138.42 -29.11 46.62
C SER A 65 -136.90 -29.16 46.82
N GLU A 66 -136.12 -28.43 46.03
CA GLU A 66 -134.66 -28.37 46.19
C GLU A 66 -134.27 -27.81 47.57
N ILE A 67 -134.92 -26.74 48.03
CA ILE A 67 -134.70 -26.19 49.38
C ILE A 67 -135.11 -27.20 50.48
N ALA A 68 -136.17 -27.99 50.28
CA ALA A 68 -136.56 -29.03 51.22
C ALA A 68 -135.55 -30.19 51.26
N GLU A 69 -135.06 -30.64 50.11
CA GLU A 69 -134.02 -31.68 50.00
C GLU A 69 -132.70 -31.21 50.61
N LEU A 70 -132.23 -30.01 50.29
CA LEU A 70 -131.02 -29.42 50.85
C LEU A 70 -131.13 -29.25 52.37
N ARG A 71 -132.28 -28.82 52.89
CA ARG A 71 -132.53 -28.77 54.35
C ARG A 71 -132.50 -30.16 54.97
N GLY A 72 -133.14 -31.15 54.35
CA GLY A 72 -133.12 -32.55 54.81
C GLY A 72 -131.76 -33.24 54.70
N GLN A 73 -130.85 -32.75 53.84
CA GLN A 73 -129.43 -33.13 53.82
C GLN A 73 -128.67 -32.44 54.97
N VAL A 74 -128.83 -31.12 55.15
CA VAL A 74 -128.17 -30.35 56.23
C VAL A 74 -128.58 -30.85 57.61
N GLU A 75 -129.85 -31.22 57.81
CA GLU A 75 -130.33 -31.86 59.04
C GLU A 75 -129.60 -33.19 59.28
N ARG A 76 -129.63 -34.11 58.30
CA ARG A 76 -128.90 -35.40 58.36
C ARG A 76 -127.39 -35.27 58.59
N LEU A 77 -126.76 -34.22 58.05
CA LEU A 77 -125.34 -33.94 58.20
C LEU A 77 -124.99 -33.21 59.52
N SER A 78 -125.95 -32.55 60.17
CA SER A 78 -125.73 -31.79 61.41
C SER A 78 -126.03 -32.59 62.68
N LEU A 79 -126.97 -33.55 62.62
CA LEU A 79 -127.16 -34.52 63.70
C LEU A 79 -125.90 -35.39 63.90
N PRO A 80 -125.62 -35.87 65.13
CA PRO A 80 -124.56 -36.85 65.36
C PRO A 80 -124.89 -38.15 64.60
N PRO A 81 -123.91 -38.79 63.92
CA PRO A 81 -124.18 -39.92 63.03
C PRO A 81 -124.51 -41.19 63.80
N THR A 82 -125.80 -41.38 64.12
CA THR A 82 -126.36 -42.59 64.74
C THR A 82 -126.71 -43.69 63.73
N THR A 83 -126.58 -43.41 62.42
CA THR A 83 -126.82 -44.36 61.33
C THR A 83 -125.58 -44.54 60.44
N LEU A 84 -125.40 -45.76 59.92
CA LEU A 84 -124.27 -46.09 59.03
C LEU A 84 -124.29 -45.29 57.72
N GLU A 85 -125.49 -44.96 57.22
CA GLU A 85 -125.68 -44.20 55.98
C GLU A 85 -125.13 -42.78 56.10
N GLY A 86 -125.50 -42.03 57.15
CA GLY A 86 -124.98 -40.68 57.41
C GLY A 86 -123.48 -40.64 57.71
N LEU A 87 -122.94 -41.70 58.33
CA LEU A 87 -121.50 -41.88 58.47
C LEU A 87 -120.83 -42.06 57.09
N SER A 88 -121.41 -42.88 56.21
CA SER A 88 -120.86 -43.12 54.87
C SER A 88 -120.91 -41.87 53.98
N GLU A 89 -121.98 -41.08 54.03
CA GLU A 89 -122.10 -39.84 53.27
C GLU A 89 -121.08 -38.79 53.74
N ARG A 90 -120.92 -38.62 55.05
CA ARG A 90 -119.90 -37.72 55.61
C ARG A 90 -118.48 -38.18 55.24
N LEU A 91 -118.20 -39.48 55.26
CA LEU A 91 -116.90 -40.02 54.81
C LEU A 91 -116.67 -39.80 53.32
N GLN A 92 -117.67 -39.97 52.46
CA GLN A 92 -117.56 -39.68 51.03
C GLN A 92 -117.31 -38.19 50.76
N ARG A 93 -118.04 -37.28 51.44
CA ARG A 93 -117.79 -35.83 51.35
C ARG A 93 -116.39 -35.46 51.86
N MET A 94 -115.92 -36.07 52.95
CA MET A 94 -114.57 -35.87 53.50
C MET A 94 -113.48 -36.37 52.56
N LEU A 95 -113.62 -37.57 51.98
CA LEU A 95 -112.67 -38.13 51.01
C LEU A 95 -112.61 -37.27 49.74
N ARG A 96 -113.75 -36.75 49.27
CA ARG A 96 -113.80 -35.84 48.14
C ARG A 96 -113.07 -34.52 48.44
N LEU A 97 -113.35 -33.89 49.59
CA LEU A 97 -112.63 -32.68 50.01
C LEU A 97 -111.12 -32.91 50.15
N ALA A 98 -110.70 -34.03 50.74
CA ALA A 98 -109.28 -34.37 50.85
C ALA A 98 -108.63 -34.67 49.48
N GLN A 99 -109.39 -35.21 48.51
CA GLN A 99 -108.92 -35.42 47.15
C GLN A 99 -108.81 -34.09 46.38
N ASP A 100 -109.79 -33.19 46.55
CA ASP A 100 -109.78 -31.85 45.96
C ASP A 100 -108.63 -30.99 46.56
N GLU A 101 -108.40 -31.05 47.88
CA GLU A 101 -107.25 -30.44 48.57
C GLU A 101 -105.91 -31.04 48.09
N ALA A 102 -105.81 -32.38 47.96
CA ALA A 102 -104.61 -33.02 47.43
C ALA A 102 -104.33 -32.66 45.96
N ASN A 103 -105.37 -32.38 45.17
CA ASN A 103 -105.23 -31.86 43.81
C ASN A 103 -104.78 -30.38 43.82
N GLU A 104 -105.31 -29.56 44.73
CA GLU A 104 -104.87 -28.16 44.90
C GLU A 104 -103.39 -28.08 45.32
N ILE A 105 -102.96 -28.92 46.27
CA ILE A 105 -101.56 -29.00 46.73
C ILE A 105 -100.64 -29.39 45.57
N LYS A 106 -101.04 -30.36 44.73
CA LYS A 106 -100.28 -30.73 43.53
C LYS A 106 -100.20 -29.58 42.53
N ALA A 107 -101.34 -28.97 42.18
CA ALA A 107 -101.39 -27.85 41.24
C ALA A 107 -100.53 -26.66 41.71
N ARG A 108 -100.54 -26.37 43.02
CA ARG A 108 -99.65 -25.36 43.64
C ARG A 108 -98.18 -25.75 43.52
N ALA A 109 -97.81 -26.98 43.88
CA ALA A 109 -96.42 -27.45 43.79
C ALA A 109 -95.89 -27.54 42.34
N GLU A 110 -96.75 -27.90 41.37
CA GLU A 110 -96.44 -27.90 39.94
C GLU A 110 -96.29 -26.47 39.39
N ALA A 111 -97.15 -25.54 39.81
CA ALA A 111 -97.02 -24.12 39.48
C ALA A 111 -95.72 -23.52 40.05
N GLU A 112 -95.45 -23.71 41.33
CA GLU A 112 -94.21 -23.26 41.97
C GLU A 112 -92.95 -23.89 41.34
N GLY A 113 -92.98 -25.20 41.08
CA GLY A 113 -91.88 -25.92 40.42
C GLY A 113 -91.65 -25.47 38.98
N SER A 114 -92.70 -25.15 38.22
CA SER A 114 -92.59 -24.59 36.87
C SER A 114 -92.07 -23.16 36.88
N HIS A 115 -92.49 -22.32 37.83
CA HIS A 115 -91.98 -20.96 38.02
C HIS A 115 -90.50 -20.95 38.42
N ILE A 116 -90.08 -21.82 39.35
CA ILE A 116 -88.67 -21.98 39.73
C ILE A 116 -87.84 -22.44 38.53
N ARG A 117 -88.35 -23.39 37.73
CA ARG A 117 -87.68 -23.85 36.50
C ARG A 117 -87.55 -22.71 35.47
N ALA A 118 -88.64 -22.04 35.14
CA ALA A 118 -88.67 -20.96 34.16
C ALA A 118 -87.71 -19.81 34.54
N LYS A 119 -87.66 -19.43 35.83
CA LYS A 119 -86.68 -18.47 36.33
C LYS A 119 -85.23 -18.99 36.20
N SER A 120 -84.98 -20.24 36.59
CA SER A 120 -83.63 -20.84 36.47
C SER A 120 -83.17 -20.89 35.01
N GLU A 121 -84.09 -21.15 34.09
CA GLU A 121 -83.84 -21.15 32.64
C GLU A 121 -83.61 -19.74 32.09
N SER A 122 -84.35 -18.72 32.54
CA SER A 122 -84.09 -17.33 32.15
C SER A 122 -82.76 -16.81 32.70
N ASP A 123 -82.44 -17.10 33.95
CA ASP A 123 -81.17 -16.71 34.59
C ASP A 123 -79.99 -17.41 33.87
N ALA A 124 -80.13 -18.69 33.52
CA ALA A 124 -79.14 -19.42 32.73
C ALA A 124 -78.99 -18.89 31.29
N ALA A 125 -80.09 -18.47 30.64
CA ALA A 125 -80.05 -17.86 29.31
C ALA A 125 -79.31 -16.51 29.32
N VAL A 126 -79.59 -15.65 30.30
CA VAL A 126 -78.89 -14.37 30.49
C VAL A 126 -77.38 -14.59 30.73
N LEU A 127 -77.02 -15.60 31.53
CA LEU A 127 -75.61 -15.97 31.72
C LEU A 127 -74.95 -16.46 30.42
N ARG A 128 -75.61 -17.33 29.64
CA ARG A 128 -75.10 -17.79 28.34
C ARG A 128 -74.84 -16.65 27.38
N THR A 129 -75.83 -15.79 27.12
CA THR A 129 -75.68 -14.63 26.23
C THR A 129 -74.59 -13.67 26.71
N ARG A 130 -74.42 -13.49 28.02
CA ARG A 130 -73.31 -12.70 28.57
C ARG A 130 -71.94 -13.32 28.29
N TYR A 131 -71.80 -14.65 28.42
CA TYR A 131 -70.54 -15.34 28.13
C TYR A 131 -70.26 -15.43 26.62
N GLU A 132 -71.27 -15.64 25.79
CA GLU A 132 -71.18 -15.61 24.33
C GLU A 132 -70.67 -14.25 23.84
N ASN A 133 -71.25 -13.15 24.34
CA ASN A 133 -70.79 -11.79 24.04
C ASN A 133 -69.34 -11.54 24.54
N LEU A 134 -68.99 -12.01 25.73
CA LEU A 134 -67.63 -11.84 26.29
C LEU A 134 -66.58 -12.64 25.51
N ILE A 135 -66.92 -13.84 25.03
CA ILE A 135 -66.04 -14.64 24.16
C ILE A 135 -65.84 -13.91 22.83
N ALA A 136 -66.91 -13.41 22.21
CA ALA A 136 -66.82 -12.64 20.98
C ALA A 136 -65.98 -11.36 21.13
N GLU A 137 -66.12 -10.63 22.26
CA GLU A 137 -65.30 -9.44 22.57
C GLU A 137 -63.81 -9.81 22.72
N LEU A 138 -63.51 -10.92 23.40
CA LEU A 138 -62.13 -11.39 23.60
C LEU A 138 -61.49 -11.91 22.30
N ASP A 139 -62.24 -12.63 21.47
CA ASP A 139 -61.78 -13.10 20.17
C ASP A 139 -61.57 -11.93 19.19
N GLN A 140 -62.48 -10.95 19.14
CA GLN A 140 -62.30 -9.73 18.35
C GLN A 140 -61.06 -8.96 18.83
N ARG A 141 -60.94 -8.69 20.14
CA ARG A 141 -59.77 -8.00 20.70
C ARG A 141 -58.48 -8.75 20.40
N ARG A 142 -58.52 -10.08 20.37
CA ARG A 142 -57.38 -10.91 19.95
C ARG A 142 -57.06 -10.72 18.47
N THR A 143 -58.04 -10.78 17.56
CA THR A 143 -57.78 -10.56 16.12
C THR A 143 -57.27 -9.15 15.83
N ASP A 144 -57.76 -8.15 16.57
CA ASP A 144 -57.34 -6.75 16.44
C ASP A 144 -55.89 -6.59 16.90
N MET A 145 -55.52 -7.10 18.09
CA MET A 145 -54.11 -7.09 18.55
C MET A 145 -53.18 -7.93 17.66
N GLU A 146 -53.64 -9.07 17.11
CA GLU A 146 -52.86 -9.85 16.14
C GLU A 146 -52.67 -9.10 14.81
N ALA A 147 -53.63 -8.26 14.40
CA ALA A 147 -53.52 -7.42 13.21
C ALA A 147 -52.61 -6.20 13.45
N GLU A 148 -52.75 -5.49 14.58
CA GLU A 148 -51.85 -4.42 14.99
C GLU A 148 -50.40 -4.92 15.09
N HIS A 149 -50.17 -6.03 15.79
CA HIS A 149 -48.84 -6.60 15.96
C HIS A 149 -48.22 -7.02 14.62
N ARG A 150 -49.02 -7.62 13.72
CA ARG A 150 -48.59 -7.94 12.35
C ARG A 150 -48.20 -6.68 11.57
N GLY A 151 -49.02 -5.63 11.62
CA GLY A 151 -48.73 -4.34 10.98
C GLY A 151 -47.45 -3.68 11.51
N VAL A 152 -47.21 -3.73 12.83
CA VAL A 152 -45.96 -3.24 13.44
C VAL A 152 -44.75 -4.09 13.03
N LEU A 153 -44.89 -5.41 12.90
CA LEU A 153 -43.81 -6.27 12.39
C LEU A 153 -43.54 -6.04 10.90
N GLU A 154 -44.57 -5.76 10.10
CA GLU A 154 -44.43 -5.46 8.67
C GLU A 154 -43.77 -4.09 8.43
N THR A 155 -44.17 -3.04 9.16
CA THR A 155 -43.50 -1.72 9.07
C THR A 155 -42.07 -1.77 9.60
N ALA A 156 -41.81 -2.45 10.72
CA ALA A 156 -40.46 -2.62 11.26
C ALA A 156 -39.55 -3.43 10.32
N ARG A 157 -40.08 -4.43 9.61
CA ARG A 157 -39.34 -5.15 8.55
C ARG A 157 -39.05 -4.26 7.36
N ALA A 158 -40.04 -3.55 6.82
CA ALA A 158 -39.86 -2.65 5.69
C ALA A 158 -38.86 -1.51 6.01
N GLU A 159 -38.88 -0.97 7.23
CA GLU A 159 -37.88 0.01 7.67
C GLU A 159 -36.49 -0.62 7.85
N ALA A 160 -36.37 -1.81 8.44
CA ALA A 160 -35.09 -2.51 8.55
C ALA A 160 -34.50 -2.84 7.17
N GLU A 161 -35.31 -3.29 6.21
CA GLU A 161 -34.91 -3.53 4.82
C GLU A 161 -34.47 -2.24 4.12
N ARG A 162 -35.20 -1.14 4.31
CA ARG A 162 -34.82 0.20 3.82
C ARG A 162 -33.47 0.64 4.37
N ILE A 163 -33.29 0.60 5.70
CA ILE A 163 -32.05 1.03 6.37
C ILE A 163 -30.86 0.15 5.92
N VAL A 164 -31.05 -1.17 5.80
CA VAL A 164 -30.02 -2.10 5.33
C VAL A 164 -29.71 -1.88 3.84
N GLY A 165 -30.70 -1.53 3.01
CA GLY A 165 -30.51 -1.12 1.61
C GLY A 165 -29.67 0.15 1.52
N GLU A 166 -30.10 1.24 2.16
CA GLU A 166 -29.39 2.51 2.20
C GLU A 166 -27.95 2.36 2.75
N SER A 167 -27.74 1.50 3.75
CA SER A 167 -26.43 1.18 4.31
C SER A 167 -25.53 0.42 3.33
N ARG A 168 -26.09 -0.48 2.51
CA ARG A 168 -25.34 -1.19 1.45
C ARG A 168 -25.00 -0.27 0.29
N ASP A 169 -25.94 0.57 -0.14
CA ASP A 169 -25.75 1.53 -1.22
C ASP A 169 -24.70 2.60 -0.86
N THR A 170 -24.65 3.03 0.40
CA THR A 170 -23.64 3.98 0.88
C THR A 170 -22.27 3.32 1.07
N ALA A 171 -22.22 2.07 1.56
CA ALA A 171 -20.97 1.30 1.60
C ALA A 171 -20.39 1.08 0.20
N ALA A 172 -21.20 0.61 -0.77
CA ALA A 172 -20.77 0.37 -2.14
C ALA A 172 -20.22 1.63 -2.82
N LYS A 173 -20.85 2.80 -2.61
CA LYS A 173 -20.36 4.09 -3.10
C LYS A 173 -19.04 4.50 -2.45
N LEU A 174 -18.86 4.23 -1.15
CA LEU A 174 -17.62 4.53 -0.44
C LEU A 174 -16.48 3.59 -0.85
N ASP A 175 -16.78 2.31 -1.11
CA ASP A 175 -15.82 1.35 -1.65
C ASP A 175 -15.39 1.73 -3.07
N GLU A 176 -16.34 2.11 -3.94
CA GLU A 176 -16.05 2.60 -5.30
C GLU A 176 -15.21 3.89 -5.26
N GLU A 177 -15.59 4.88 -4.44
CA GLU A 177 -14.81 6.12 -4.28
C GLU A 177 -13.41 5.84 -3.71
N SER A 178 -13.28 4.87 -2.80
CA SER A 178 -11.99 4.47 -2.22
C SER A 178 -11.12 3.73 -3.22
N LEU A 179 -11.70 2.90 -4.09
CA LEU A 179 -10.99 2.26 -5.20
C LEU A 179 -10.52 3.31 -6.22
N GLN A 180 -11.38 4.24 -6.63
CA GLN A 180 -11.03 5.34 -7.54
C GLN A 180 -9.90 6.21 -6.97
N ARG A 181 -9.99 6.60 -5.70
CA ARG A 181 -8.90 7.32 -5.00
C ARG A 181 -7.59 6.52 -4.99
N ARG A 182 -7.66 5.19 -4.79
CA ARG A 182 -6.48 4.35 -4.77
C ARG A 182 -5.84 4.26 -6.16
N THR A 183 -6.63 4.08 -7.23
CA THR A 183 -6.10 4.05 -8.60
C THR A 183 -5.51 5.40 -9.00
N THR A 184 -6.13 6.54 -8.67
CA THR A 184 -5.53 7.85 -8.97
C THR A 184 -4.22 8.09 -8.22
N VAL A 185 -4.10 7.61 -6.97
CA VAL A 185 -2.85 7.70 -6.19
C VAL A 185 -1.78 6.73 -6.71
N GLU A 186 -2.18 5.55 -7.21
CA GLU A 186 -1.30 4.60 -7.90
C GLU A 186 -0.76 5.22 -9.21
N GLU A 187 -1.64 5.82 -10.02
CA GLU A 187 -1.30 6.53 -11.27
C GLU A 187 -0.39 7.75 -11.03
N ASP A 188 -0.76 8.67 -10.12
CA ASP A 188 0.06 9.84 -9.76
C ASP A 188 1.45 9.42 -9.23
N PHE A 189 1.52 8.35 -8.45
CA PHE A 189 2.78 7.81 -7.95
C PHE A 189 3.63 7.21 -9.07
N GLU A 190 3.05 6.45 -10.01
CA GLU A 190 3.78 5.95 -11.17
C GLU A 190 4.30 7.07 -12.06
N ILE A 191 3.50 8.12 -12.30
CA ILE A 191 3.89 9.32 -13.05
C ILE A 191 5.05 10.05 -12.33
N ALA A 192 4.92 10.32 -11.03
CA ALA A 192 5.96 10.99 -10.25
C ALA A 192 7.27 10.17 -10.20
N MET A 193 7.17 8.84 -10.07
CA MET A 193 8.33 7.94 -10.08
C MET A 193 8.91 7.75 -11.48
N ALA A 194 8.12 7.85 -12.55
CA ALA A 194 8.61 7.90 -13.93
C ALA A 194 9.38 9.20 -14.18
N ALA A 195 8.82 10.36 -13.83
CA ALA A 195 9.48 11.66 -13.94
C ALA A 195 10.82 11.67 -13.17
N ARG A 196 10.81 11.25 -11.90
CA ARG A 196 12.02 11.18 -11.07
C ARG A 196 13.07 10.19 -11.60
N ARG A 197 12.66 9.10 -12.25
CA ARG A 197 13.59 8.18 -12.96
C ARG A 197 14.23 8.87 -14.17
N VAL A 198 13.46 9.59 -14.98
CA VAL A 198 13.96 10.35 -16.14
C VAL A 198 14.91 11.48 -15.70
N GLU A 199 14.57 12.23 -14.65
CA GLU A 199 15.45 13.25 -14.07
C GLU A 199 16.76 12.65 -13.54
N SER A 200 16.69 11.53 -12.81
CA SER A 200 17.88 10.83 -12.30
C SER A 200 18.77 10.32 -13.45
N MET A 201 18.18 9.73 -14.49
CA MET A 201 18.91 9.31 -15.70
C MET A 201 19.54 10.49 -16.43
N LYS A 202 18.85 11.64 -16.51
CA LYS A 202 19.38 12.88 -17.10
C LYS A 202 20.56 13.44 -16.31
N MET A 203 20.46 13.49 -14.98
CA MET A 203 21.55 13.91 -14.09
C MET A 203 22.77 12.99 -14.21
N LEU A 204 22.56 11.66 -14.29
CA LEU A 204 23.65 10.70 -14.53
C LEU A 204 24.27 10.88 -15.92
N ALA A 205 23.47 11.09 -16.97
CA ALA A 205 23.97 11.35 -18.31
C ALA A 205 24.75 12.67 -18.41
N GLU A 206 24.35 13.71 -17.68
CA GLU A 206 25.07 14.98 -17.60
C GLU A 206 26.38 14.86 -16.79
N GLN A 207 26.39 14.05 -15.72
CA GLN A 207 27.62 13.69 -14.99
C GLN A 207 28.58 12.86 -15.84
N GLU A 208 28.08 11.88 -16.60
CA GLU A 208 28.87 11.12 -17.55
C GLU A 208 29.43 12.00 -18.68
N ALA A 209 28.61 12.89 -19.25
CA ALA A 209 29.03 13.76 -20.35
C ALA A 209 30.05 14.81 -19.90
N SER A 210 29.89 15.40 -18.72
CA SER A 210 30.88 16.32 -18.13
C SER A 210 32.17 15.60 -17.73
N SER A 211 32.09 14.41 -17.13
CA SER A 211 33.25 13.57 -16.80
C SER A 211 34.04 13.15 -18.05
N LYS A 212 33.36 12.67 -19.10
CA LYS A 212 33.97 12.35 -20.41
C LYS A 212 34.58 13.60 -21.04
N GLY A 213 33.86 14.72 -21.08
CA GLY A 213 34.35 15.99 -21.62
C GLY A 213 35.49 16.63 -20.81
N GLU A 214 35.68 16.27 -19.55
CA GLU A 214 36.89 16.59 -18.79
C GLU A 214 38.04 15.61 -19.08
N ALA A 215 37.77 14.31 -19.19
CA ALA A 215 38.78 13.31 -19.55
C ALA A 215 39.37 13.61 -20.94
N ASP A 216 38.52 13.90 -21.93
CA ASP A 216 38.93 14.29 -23.29
C ASP A 216 39.75 15.59 -23.30
N ARG A 217 39.44 16.55 -22.42
CA ARG A 217 40.24 17.77 -22.24
C ARG A 217 41.62 17.45 -21.65
N ARG A 218 41.68 16.71 -20.54
CA ARG A 218 42.95 16.30 -19.91
C ARG A 218 43.82 15.47 -20.85
N VAL A 219 43.23 14.57 -21.66
CA VAL A 219 43.94 13.79 -22.68
C VAL A 219 44.45 14.69 -23.81
N ARG A 220 43.68 15.69 -24.25
CA ARG A 220 44.11 16.66 -25.27
C ARG A 220 45.22 17.57 -24.77
N GLU A 221 45.07 18.14 -23.57
CA GLU A 221 46.07 18.98 -22.90
C GLU A 221 47.39 18.19 -22.72
N ALA A 222 47.31 16.96 -22.20
CA ALA A 222 48.49 16.09 -22.08
C ALA A 222 49.09 15.68 -23.43
N ALA A 223 48.29 15.54 -24.49
CA ALA A 223 48.79 15.27 -25.85
C ALA A 223 49.45 16.50 -26.49
N GLU A 224 48.91 17.71 -26.25
CA GLU A 224 49.50 18.98 -26.67
C GLU A 224 50.81 19.25 -25.93
N ASP A 225 50.87 19.05 -24.62
CA ASP A 225 52.12 19.19 -23.84
C ASP A 225 53.13 18.09 -24.19
N ALA A 226 52.70 16.84 -24.41
CA ALA A 226 53.59 15.79 -24.94
C ALA A 226 54.10 16.13 -26.34
N ALA A 227 53.30 16.81 -27.18
CA ALA A 227 53.76 17.31 -28.48
C ALA A 227 54.76 18.47 -28.32
N ARG A 228 54.49 19.44 -27.43
CA ARG A 228 55.43 20.54 -27.10
C ARG A 228 56.77 19.99 -26.62
N VAL A 229 56.76 19.08 -25.63
CA VAL A 229 57.97 18.43 -25.11
C VAL A 229 58.70 17.63 -26.20
N ARG A 230 57.99 16.90 -27.07
CA ARG A 230 58.60 16.23 -28.23
C ARG A 230 59.24 17.24 -29.21
N THR A 231 58.61 18.38 -29.48
CA THR A 231 59.21 19.42 -30.34
C THR A 231 60.40 20.12 -29.69
N GLN A 232 60.39 20.34 -28.37
CA GLN A 232 61.53 20.87 -27.62
C GLN A 232 62.70 19.89 -27.65
N ILE A 233 62.47 18.61 -27.31
CA ILE A 233 63.50 17.56 -27.39
C ILE A 233 64.04 17.44 -28.82
N ALA A 234 63.19 17.52 -29.86
CA ALA A 234 63.63 17.50 -31.25
C ALA A 234 64.46 18.74 -31.63
N GLN A 235 64.13 19.92 -31.11
CA GLN A 235 64.90 21.16 -31.30
C GLN A 235 66.25 21.12 -30.56
N GLU A 236 66.27 20.64 -29.31
CA GLU A 236 67.49 20.44 -28.52
C GLU A 236 68.40 19.38 -29.15
N GLN A 237 67.84 18.26 -29.62
CA GLN A 237 68.58 17.25 -30.38
C GLN A 237 69.08 17.80 -31.71
N ALA A 238 68.31 18.62 -32.43
CA ALA A 238 68.77 19.27 -33.66
C ALA A 238 69.89 20.28 -33.40
N ALA A 239 69.78 21.10 -32.35
CA ALA A 239 70.81 22.04 -31.93
C ALA A 239 72.08 21.32 -31.47
N SER A 240 71.97 20.33 -30.59
CA SER A 240 73.10 19.53 -30.12
C SER A 240 73.78 18.76 -31.26
N ASN A 241 73.01 18.20 -32.22
CA ASN A 241 73.58 17.61 -33.43
C ASN A 241 74.25 18.65 -34.34
N ALA A 242 73.71 19.87 -34.46
CA ALA A 242 74.33 20.94 -35.23
C ALA A 242 75.63 21.46 -34.57
N GLU A 243 75.68 21.56 -33.25
CA GLU A 243 76.88 21.88 -32.48
C GLU A 243 77.92 20.77 -32.55
N ALA A 244 77.52 19.50 -32.40
CA ALA A 244 78.41 18.36 -32.60
C ALA A 244 78.96 18.32 -34.03
N GLN A 245 78.14 18.58 -35.05
CA GLN A 245 78.60 18.73 -36.43
C GLN A 245 79.53 19.93 -36.61
N ARG A 246 79.29 21.06 -35.92
CA ARG A 246 80.19 22.23 -35.96
C ARG A 246 81.55 21.89 -35.34
N LEU A 247 81.56 21.27 -34.16
CA LEU A 247 82.78 20.84 -33.47
C LEU A 247 83.55 19.78 -34.28
N VAL A 248 82.86 18.84 -34.92
CA VAL A 248 83.49 17.88 -35.84
C VAL A 248 84.07 18.60 -37.07
N ARG A 249 83.35 19.53 -37.69
CA ARG A 249 83.88 20.34 -38.81
C ARG A 249 85.11 21.14 -38.37
N GLU A 250 85.00 21.91 -37.30
CA GLU A 250 86.06 22.71 -36.70
C GLU A 250 87.31 21.87 -36.37
N ALA A 251 87.13 20.70 -35.74
CA ALA A 251 88.22 19.75 -35.48
C ALA A 251 88.81 19.14 -36.77
N THR A 252 88.01 18.83 -37.79
CA THR A 252 88.54 18.35 -39.09
C THR A 252 89.25 19.46 -39.86
N GLU A 253 88.81 20.70 -39.80
CA GLU A 253 89.49 21.86 -40.38
C GLU A 253 90.79 22.17 -39.65
N GLU A 254 90.82 22.05 -38.32
CA GLU A 254 92.03 22.23 -37.52
C GLU A 254 93.03 21.08 -37.74
N ALA A 255 92.55 19.84 -37.86
CA ALA A 255 93.38 18.70 -38.25
C ALA A 255 93.92 18.84 -39.69
N ASN A 256 93.09 19.34 -40.62
CA ASN A 256 93.52 19.63 -42.00
C ASN A 256 94.51 20.81 -42.06
N ARG A 257 94.35 21.85 -41.21
CA ARG A 257 95.34 22.92 -41.02
C ARG A 257 96.66 22.36 -40.52
N ARG A 258 96.69 21.68 -39.36
CA ARG A 258 97.91 21.01 -38.82
C ARG A 258 98.57 20.10 -39.86
N ARG A 259 97.78 19.35 -40.64
CA ARG A 259 98.29 18.50 -41.74
C ARG A 259 98.88 19.33 -42.88
N HIS A 260 98.24 20.43 -43.29
CA HIS A 260 98.76 21.31 -44.33
C HIS A 260 100.04 22.02 -43.88
N ASP A 261 100.07 22.54 -42.65
CA ASP A 261 101.23 23.18 -42.05
C ASP A 261 102.41 22.20 -41.94
N SER A 262 102.16 20.97 -41.47
CA SER A 262 103.16 19.90 -41.40
C SER A 262 103.67 19.46 -42.78
N ILE A 263 102.81 19.40 -43.80
CA ILE A 263 103.21 19.14 -45.20
C ILE A 263 104.02 20.32 -45.76
N SER A 264 103.66 21.57 -45.42
CA SER A 264 104.37 22.77 -45.82
C SER A 264 105.79 22.81 -45.23
N GLU A 265 105.93 22.55 -43.92
CA GLU A 265 107.22 22.38 -43.26
C GLU A 265 108.05 21.23 -43.85
N ALA A 266 107.43 20.08 -44.14
CA ALA A 266 108.13 18.95 -44.74
C ALA A 266 108.64 19.29 -46.16
N ASN A 267 107.82 19.95 -46.98
CA ASN A 267 108.22 20.42 -48.29
C ASN A 267 109.31 21.50 -48.21
N ALA A 268 109.25 22.40 -47.23
CA ALA A 268 110.29 23.41 -47.00
C ALA A 268 111.65 22.76 -46.65
N ARG A 269 111.68 21.80 -45.72
CA ARG A 269 112.89 21.03 -45.39
C ARG A 269 113.42 20.23 -46.59
N VAL A 270 112.53 19.69 -47.43
CA VAL A 270 112.92 18.99 -48.67
C VAL A 270 113.51 19.96 -49.71
N GLN A 271 112.95 21.16 -49.87
CA GLN A 271 113.55 22.19 -50.75
C GLN A 271 114.89 22.69 -50.22
N GLU A 272 115.00 22.98 -48.93
CA GLU A 272 116.26 23.38 -48.28
C GLU A 272 117.37 22.33 -48.48
N ALA A 273 117.06 21.04 -48.25
CA ALA A 273 117.97 19.93 -48.52
C ALA A 273 118.31 19.78 -50.03
N THR A 274 117.36 20.07 -50.92
CA THR A 274 117.56 20.02 -52.38
C THR A 274 118.44 21.18 -52.86
N ASP A 275 118.28 22.39 -52.32
CA ASP A 275 119.11 23.55 -52.63
C ASP A 275 120.52 23.43 -52.04
N GLU A 276 120.66 22.83 -50.85
CA GLU A 276 121.96 22.40 -50.34
C GLU A 276 122.64 21.36 -51.25
N ALA A 277 121.91 20.35 -51.72
CA ALA A 277 122.44 19.35 -52.64
C ALA A 277 122.88 19.99 -53.97
N ASN A 278 122.04 20.86 -54.55
CA ASN A 278 122.34 21.64 -55.74
C ASN A 278 123.57 22.54 -55.55
N ARG A 279 123.74 23.15 -54.36
CA ARG A 279 124.91 23.95 -54.03
C ARG A 279 126.19 23.10 -54.02
N ARG A 280 126.18 21.98 -53.29
CA ARG A 280 127.33 21.04 -53.24
C ARG A 280 127.69 20.48 -54.62
N VAL A 281 126.71 20.20 -55.48
CA VAL A 281 126.93 19.77 -56.87
C VAL A 281 127.58 20.87 -57.72
N ARG A 282 127.16 22.14 -57.58
CA ARG A 282 127.78 23.27 -58.27
C ARG A 282 129.24 23.48 -57.83
N GLU A 283 129.48 23.50 -56.52
CA GLU A 283 130.82 23.64 -55.92
C GLU A 283 131.78 22.54 -56.40
N ALA A 284 131.34 21.27 -56.39
CA ALA A 284 132.12 20.15 -56.91
C ALA A 284 132.36 20.22 -58.43
N THR A 285 131.39 20.73 -59.19
CA THR A 285 131.53 20.93 -60.65
C THR A 285 132.54 22.03 -60.96
N GLU A 286 132.56 23.12 -60.20
CA GLU A 286 133.57 24.18 -60.31
C GLU A 286 134.97 23.67 -59.94
N GLU A 287 135.12 22.89 -58.88
CA GLU A 287 136.41 22.24 -58.55
C GLU A 287 136.91 21.33 -59.69
N SER A 288 136.01 20.52 -60.26
CA SER A 288 136.33 19.63 -61.38
C SER A 288 136.84 20.43 -62.59
N ASN A 289 136.12 21.49 -62.98
CA ASN A 289 136.52 22.37 -64.08
C ASN A 289 137.87 23.07 -63.80
N ARG A 290 138.14 23.51 -62.56
CA ARG A 290 139.44 24.08 -62.16
C ARG A 290 140.57 23.07 -62.33
N ARG A 291 140.37 21.81 -61.91
CA ARG A 291 141.36 20.71 -62.07
C ARG A 291 141.61 20.36 -63.55
N VAL A 292 140.56 20.25 -64.37
CA VAL A 292 140.67 20.00 -65.82
C VAL A 292 141.44 21.13 -66.53
N THR A 293 141.16 22.39 -66.18
CA THR A 293 141.83 23.55 -66.79
C THR A 293 143.34 23.57 -66.47
N GLN A 294 143.72 23.27 -65.22
CA GLN A 294 145.13 23.15 -64.83
C GLN A 294 145.83 21.97 -65.52
N ALA A 295 145.13 20.85 -65.75
CA ALA A 295 145.66 19.70 -66.49
C ALA A 295 145.93 20.05 -67.97
N ALA A 296 144.98 20.74 -68.64
CA ALA A 296 145.15 21.19 -70.02
C ALA A 296 146.37 22.12 -70.19
N GLN A 297 146.54 23.10 -69.28
CA GLN A 297 147.69 24.02 -69.28
C GLN A 297 149.03 23.28 -69.16
N LYS A 298 149.11 22.25 -68.29
CA LYS A 298 150.31 21.40 -68.17
C LYS A 298 150.59 20.58 -69.43
N VAL A 299 149.54 20.06 -70.08
CA VAL A 299 149.68 19.30 -71.34
C VAL A 299 150.18 20.19 -72.49
N ASP A 300 149.69 21.42 -72.62
CA ASP A 300 150.14 22.31 -73.69
C ASP A 300 151.56 22.85 -73.48
N ALA A 301 151.97 23.08 -72.22
CA ALA A 301 153.37 23.38 -71.90
C ALA A 301 154.32 22.26 -72.36
N LEU A 302 153.95 21.00 -72.15
CA LEU A 302 154.72 19.83 -72.62
C LEU A 302 154.76 19.72 -74.15
N LYS A 303 153.65 20.01 -74.85
CA LYS A 303 153.64 20.08 -76.33
C LYS A 303 154.61 21.14 -76.87
N GLN A 304 154.66 22.32 -76.24
CA GLN A 304 155.58 23.39 -76.65
C GLN A 304 157.05 23.01 -76.43
N LEU A 305 157.38 22.34 -75.31
CA LEU A 305 158.74 21.88 -75.04
C LEU A 305 159.21 20.83 -76.07
N ARG A 306 158.34 19.85 -76.37
CA ARG A 306 158.58 18.81 -77.38
C ARG A 306 158.83 19.41 -78.77
N ASN A 307 158.04 20.40 -79.17
CA ASN A 307 158.16 21.01 -80.49
C ASN A 307 159.49 21.80 -80.67
N ARG A 308 160.03 22.43 -79.61
CA ARG A 308 161.37 23.03 -79.65
C ARG A 308 162.46 21.98 -79.88
N LEU A 309 162.43 20.88 -79.12
CA LEU A 309 163.42 19.80 -79.23
C LEU A 309 163.41 19.14 -80.62
N SER A 310 162.23 18.92 -81.22
CA SER A 310 162.14 18.36 -82.57
C SER A 310 162.66 19.32 -83.67
N GLN A 311 162.51 20.64 -83.48
CA GLN A 311 163.05 21.62 -84.43
C GLN A 311 164.58 21.69 -84.36
N GLN A 312 165.17 21.64 -83.15
CA GLN A 312 166.62 21.62 -82.97
C GLN A 312 167.29 20.38 -83.58
N LEU A 313 166.65 19.20 -83.49
CA LEU A 313 167.19 17.96 -84.05
C LEU A 313 167.10 17.85 -85.59
N HIS A 314 166.29 18.69 -86.25
CA HIS A 314 166.16 18.66 -87.71
C HIS A 314 167.10 19.66 -88.43
N ALA A 315 167.55 20.71 -87.74
CA ALA A 315 168.28 21.83 -88.36
C ALA A 315 169.77 21.57 -88.67
N VAL A 316 170.41 20.61 -87.98
CA VAL A 316 171.86 20.33 -88.13
C VAL A 316 172.16 18.88 -88.55
N ARG A 317 171.14 18.00 -88.61
CA ARG A 317 171.26 16.68 -89.25
C ARG A 317 171.56 16.77 -90.76
N THR A 318 171.35 17.95 -91.35
CA THR A 318 171.73 18.37 -92.71
C THR A 318 173.20 18.82 -92.86
N ALA A 319 173.99 18.88 -91.78
CA ALA A 319 175.39 19.34 -91.80
C ALA A 319 176.41 18.27 -91.35
N LEU A 320 176.05 16.98 -91.41
CA LEU A 320 176.98 15.86 -91.21
C LEU A 320 177.49 15.32 -92.56
N HIS A 321 178.50 15.97 -93.15
CA HIS A 321 179.18 15.38 -94.32
C HIS A 321 180.68 15.67 -94.53
N GLU A 322 181.39 16.25 -93.57
CA GLU A 322 182.86 16.26 -93.59
C GLU A 322 183.44 15.90 -92.21
N VAL A 323 184.42 14.97 -92.19
CA VAL A 323 185.37 14.63 -91.10
C VAL A 323 184.72 14.05 -89.80
N THR A 324 184.72 12.73 -89.51
CA THR A 324 185.84 11.81 -89.13
C THR A 324 186.39 12.07 -87.70
N PRO A 325 186.66 11.06 -86.82
CA PRO A 325 186.08 9.73 -86.56
C PRO A 325 185.88 9.46 -85.01
N LEU A 326 186.13 8.23 -84.51
CA LEU A 326 186.22 7.76 -83.08
C LEU A 326 184.90 7.76 -82.24
N LEU A 327 184.76 7.03 -81.11
CA LEU A 327 185.04 5.62 -80.74
C LEU A 327 184.61 5.38 -79.25
N ASP A 328 183.54 4.60 -79.00
CA ASP A 328 183.20 3.91 -77.72
C ASP A 328 183.15 4.73 -76.38
N PRO A 329 182.89 4.15 -75.16
CA PRO A 329 182.45 2.77 -74.80
C PRO A 329 181.20 2.66 -73.86
N LEU A 330 180.57 1.46 -73.83
CA LEU A 330 179.89 0.75 -72.67
C LEU A 330 178.77 1.48 -71.86
N GLU A 331 177.76 0.87 -71.20
CA GLU A 331 177.21 -0.50 -71.10
C GLU A 331 175.66 -0.37 -70.87
N GLU A 332 174.81 -1.19 -70.20
CA GLU A 332 174.89 -2.35 -69.28
C GLU A 332 173.62 -3.26 -69.43
N GLU A 333 172.91 -3.70 -68.37
CA GLU A 333 172.04 -4.90 -68.39
C GLU A 333 170.51 -4.77 -68.16
N ARG A 334 169.88 -5.93 -68.45
CA ARG A 334 168.48 -6.39 -68.50
C ARG A 334 167.96 -6.86 -67.09
N PRO A 335 166.77 -7.52 -66.93
CA PRO A 335 165.40 -7.13 -67.33
C PRO A 335 164.22 -7.54 -66.38
N ARG A 336 163.10 -6.78 -66.40
CA ARG A 336 161.68 -7.28 -66.31
C ARG A 336 161.14 -7.79 -64.90
N PRO A 337 159.87 -8.30 -64.73
CA PRO A 337 158.75 -7.55 -64.09
C PRO A 337 158.00 -8.39 -62.97
N PRO A 338 156.67 -8.29 -62.63
CA PRO A 338 155.59 -7.33 -62.95
C PRO A 338 154.58 -6.91 -61.82
N ALA A 339 153.83 -5.83 -62.09
CA ALA A 339 152.39 -5.60 -61.80
C ALA A 339 151.79 -5.35 -60.38
N GLN A 340 150.68 -4.60 -60.42
CA GLN A 340 149.65 -4.25 -59.41
C GLN A 340 149.94 -3.10 -58.40
N PRO A 341 148.91 -2.36 -57.93
CA PRO A 341 149.08 -1.00 -57.40
C PRO A 341 148.79 -0.84 -55.90
N ALA A 342 149.43 0.16 -55.29
CA ALA A 342 149.07 0.72 -53.98
C ALA A 342 149.30 2.24 -53.99
N ALA A 343 148.42 3.01 -53.32
CA ALA A 343 148.57 4.45 -53.11
C ALA A 343 147.65 4.94 -51.96
N GLU A 344 148.00 4.57 -50.72
CA GLU A 344 147.34 5.11 -49.53
C GLU A 344 147.95 6.47 -49.11
N SER A 345 147.07 7.47 -48.93
CA SER A 345 147.08 8.38 -47.75
C SER A 345 148.40 9.16 -47.47
N PRO A 346 148.70 9.63 -46.24
CA PRO A 346 147.86 10.15 -45.13
C PRO A 346 148.29 11.55 -44.61
N THR A 347 147.42 12.21 -43.82
CA THR A 347 147.73 12.98 -42.56
C THR A 347 146.42 13.47 -41.92
N GLN A 348 145.99 12.99 -40.73
CA GLN A 348 146.30 13.45 -39.34
C GLN A 348 145.45 14.67 -38.84
N PRO A 349 145.28 14.91 -37.50
CA PRO A 349 144.92 13.97 -36.41
C PRO A 349 143.98 14.55 -35.28
N ALA A 350 143.65 13.72 -34.27
CA ALA A 350 143.27 14.06 -32.86
C ALA A 350 141.93 14.81 -32.54
N ALA A 351 141.48 14.99 -31.28
CA ALA A 351 141.19 14.08 -30.12
C ALA A 351 141.20 14.82 -28.73
N GLY A 352 140.29 14.49 -27.79
CA GLY A 352 140.19 15.01 -26.40
C GLY A 352 139.12 16.10 -26.16
N ALA A 353 138.63 16.45 -24.95
CA ALA A 353 138.75 15.88 -23.58
C ALA A 353 137.63 16.42 -22.61
N HIS A 354 137.62 15.98 -21.34
CA HIS A 354 136.68 16.23 -20.20
C HIS A 354 136.68 17.69 -19.59
N PRO A 355 135.93 18.05 -18.50
CA PRO A 355 134.65 17.60 -17.87
C PRO A 355 133.69 18.76 -17.40
N ALA A 356 132.67 18.44 -16.57
CA ALA A 356 132.17 19.19 -15.39
C ALA A 356 130.72 19.78 -15.40
N GLN A 357 130.24 20.14 -14.19
CA GLN A 357 128.84 20.38 -13.78
C GLN A 357 128.68 21.84 -13.24
N PRO A 358 127.44 22.38 -13.01
CA PRO A 358 126.73 22.17 -11.73
C PRO A 358 125.18 22.15 -11.83
N ALA A 359 124.51 22.03 -10.67
CA ALA A 359 123.03 22.05 -10.48
C ALA A 359 122.57 23.41 -9.84
N PRO A 360 121.48 23.62 -9.03
CA PRO A 360 120.76 22.66 -8.14
C PRO A 360 119.22 22.82 -7.87
N THR A 361 118.57 21.71 -7.47
CA THR A 361 117.52 21.56 -6.39
C THR A 361 116.12 22.23 -6.50
N PRO A 362 115.12 21.84 -5.66
CA PRO A 362 114.80 20.52 -5.07
C PRO A 362 113.29 20.13 -5.17
N GLY A 363 112.91 18.88 -4.82
CA GLY A 363 111.47 18.51 -4.67
C GLY A 363 111.14 17.00 -4.60
N THR A 364 111.39 16.35 -3.46
CA THR A 364 111.06 14.94 -3.15
C THR A 364 109.86 14.86 -2.17
N PRO A 365 109.33 13.66 -1.80
CA PRO A 365 109.18 12.39 -2.52
C PRO A 365 107.75 11.79 -2.33
N ALA A 366 107.57 10.50 -2.69
CA ALA A 366 107.03 9.41 -1.85
C ALA A 366 106.00 8.50 -2.54
N ALA A 367 106.14 7.19 -2.32
CA ALA A 367 105.13 6.19 -2.66
C ALA A 367 104.37 5.77 -1.39
N ALA A 368 103.06 5.56 -1.48
CA ALA A 368 102.26 5.04 -0.38
C ALA A 368 101.17 4.08 -0.88
N ARG A 369 101.02 2.97 -0.14
CA ARG A 369 99.83 2.11 -0.09
C ARG A 369 98.79 2.80 0.84
N PRO A 370 97.48 2.47 0.78
CA PRO A 370 97.04 1.24 1.42
C PRO A 370 95.84 0.54 0.74
N ALA A 371 95.37 -0.53 1.38
CA ALA A 371 94.10 -1.19 1.16
C ALA A 371 93.45 -1.49 2.54
N GLN A 372 92.26 -2.10 2.54
CA GLN A 372 91.42 -2.47 3.69
C GLN A 372 90.61 -1.35 4.33
N GLN A 373 89.32 -1.61 4.57
CA GLN A 373 88.79 -1.79 5.92
C GLN A 373 87.47 -2.57 5.89
N ASP A 374 87.24 -3.39 6.92
CA ASP A 374 86.03 -4.20 7.10
C ASP A 374 85.75 -4.36 8.62
N GLN A 375 84.94 -3.45 9.19
CA GLN A 375 84.30 -3.54 10.53
C GLN A 375 85.26 -3.63 11.75
N PRO A 376 84.81 -3.79 13.03
CA PRO A 376 83.52 -3.50 13.69
C PRO A 376 83.64 -2.61 14.98
N THR A 377 82.53 -2.06 15.49
CA THR A 377 82.37 -1.69 16.93
C THR A 377 80.90 -1.75 17.40
N THR A 378 80.70 -1.91 18.71
CA THR A 378 79.41 -1.93 19.47
C THR A 378 79.50 -0.92 20.64
N PRO A 379 78.55 -0.75 21.60
CA PRO A 379 77.24 -1.39 21.82
C PRO A 379 76.07 -0.45 22.28
N ALA A 380 74.91 -1.07 22.57
CA ALA A 380 73.94 -0.75 23.63
C ALA A 380 73.27 0.66 23.74
N SER A 381 71.95 0.67 23.50
CA SER A 381 70.93 1.35 24.32
C SER A 381 69.56 0.70 24.09
N GLY A 382 68.87 0.29 25.17
CA GLY A 382 67.49 -0.25 25.15
C GLY A 382 66.59 0.57 26.09
N PRO A 383 65.43 0.06 26.58
CA PRO A 383 64.81 -1.26 26.37
C PRO A 383 63.54 -1.09 25.45
N ALA A 384 62.33 -1.65 25.59
CA ALA A 384 61.72 -2.51 26.61
C ALA A 384 60.48 -3.31 26.13
N SER A 385 60.23 -4.41 26.85
CA SER A 385 58.94 -4.99 27.26
C SER A 385 57.63 -4.74 26.49
N GLY A 386 57.04 -5.84 26.00
CA GLY A 386 55.74 -6.27 26.55
C GLY A 386 54.54 -6.34 25.59
N PRO A 387 53.59 -7.28 25.80
CA PRO A 387 52.39 -7.44 24.96
C PRO A 387 51.08 -7.05 25.67
N ALA A 388 49.96 -7.42 25.03
CA ALA A 388 48.58 -7.49 25.53
C ALA A 388 47.70 -6.22 25.46
N SER A 389 46.81 -6.24 24.46
CA SER A 389 45.35 -6.19 24.64
C SER A 389 44.75 -5.22 25.67
N ALA A 390 44.35 -4.04 25.21
CA ALA A 390 43.24 -3.27 25.79
C ALA A 390 42.43 -2.56 24.69
N GLN A 391 41.11 -2.48 24.86
CA GLN A 391 40.25 -1.61 24.04
C GLN A 391 40.46 -0.14 24.45
N PRO A 392 40.03 0.79 23.60
CA PRO A 392 38.89 1.60 24.04
C PRO A 392 37.72 1.59 23.04
N ALA A 393 36.50 1.77 23.56
CA ALA A 393 35.32 1.91 22.73
C ALA A 393 35.21 3.32 22.13
N GLN A 394 34.62 3.43 20.94
CA GLN A 394 33.97 4.66 20.46
C GLN A 394 32.55 4.32 19.98
N ALA A 395 31.62 5.25 20.22
CA ALA A 395 30.19 4.99 20.12
C ALA A 395 29.63 5.17 18.69
N GLN A 396 28.60 4.39 18.38
CA GLN A 396 27.72 4.63 17.23
C GLN A 396 26.46 5.36 17.69
N PRO A 397 25.88 6.29 16.89
CA PRO A 397 24.62 6.94 17.21
C PRO A 397 23.42 5.99 17.01
N PRO A 398 22.34 6.14 17.79
CA PRO A 398 21.19 5.22 17.73
C PRO A 398 20.34 5.42 16.46
N GLN A 399 19.87 4.31 15.90
CA GLN A 399 18.84 4.30 14.85
C GLN A 399 17.45 4.24 15.49
N ASN A 400 16.58 5.22 15.19
CA ASN A 400 15.18 5.17 15.59
C ASN A 400 14.41 4.15 14.73
N GLN A 401 13.81 3.14 15.37
CA GLN A 401 12.79 2.30 14.74
C GLN A 401 11.39 2.76 15.21
N PRO A 402 10.41 2.92 14.31
CA PRO A 402 9.03 3.22 14.69
C PRO A 402 8.34 1.98 15.26
N ALA A 403 7.74 2.10 16.45
CA ALA A 403 7.00 1.01 17.06
C ALA A 403 5.69 0.74 16.31
N GLN A 404 5.46 -0.52 15.92
CA GLN A 404 4.19 -0.95 15.34
C GLN A 404 3.14 -1.15 16.46
N ALA A 405 2.10 -0.31 16.47
CA ALA A 405 0.95 -0.49 17.34
C ALA A 405 -0.04 -1.49 16.70
N GLN A 406 -0.32 -2.60 17.39
CA GLN A 406 -1.36 -3.54 16.98
C GLN A 406 -2.73 -3.06 17.50
N PRO A 407 -3.78 -2.95 16.65
CA PRO A 407 -5.14 -2.67 17.11
C PRO A 407 -5.77 -3.92 17.74
N ALA A 408 -6.30 -3.78 18.96
CA ALA A 408 -6.99 -4.87 19.64
C ALA A 408 -8.35 -5.16 18.99
N GLN A 409 -8.57 -6.42 18.57
CA GLN A 409 -9.87 -6.87 18.07
C GLN A 409 -10.75 -7.36 19.23
N ASN A 410 -11.83 -6.62 19.52
CA ASN A 410 -12.93 -7.14 20.33
C ASN A 410 -13.76 -8.13 19.48
N GLN A 411 -14.04 -9.31 20.03
CA GLN A 411 -15.14 -10.17 19.56
C GLN A 411 -16.11 -10.44 20.72
N PRO A 412 -17.44 -10.46 20.48
CA PRO A 412 -18.43 -10.66 21.53
C PRO A 412 -18.50 -12.14 21.97
N ALA A 413 -18.73 -12.36 23.27
CA ALA A 413 -18.88 -13.70 23.82
C ALA A 413 -20.19 -14.37 23.35
N GLN A 414 -20.09 -15.55 22.75
CA GLN A 414 -21.24 -16.43 22.53
C GLN A 414 -21.53 -17.22 23.82
N GLY A 415 -22.77 -17.17 24.28
CA GLY A 415 -23.20 -17.95 25.45
C GLY A 415 -23.59 -19.38 25.09
N GLN A 416 -23.19 -20.34 25.93
CA GLN A 416 -23.81 -21.66 26.01
C GLN A 416 -24.25 -21.93 27.46
N PRO A 417 -25.41 -22.58 27.69
CA PRO A 417 -25.95 -22.77 29.03
C PRO A 417 -25.24 -23.93 29.77
N ALA A 418 -24.60 -23.62 30.89
CA ALA A 418 -24.11 -24.63 31.82
C ALA A 418 -25.25 -25.26 32.63
N GLN A 419 -25.13 -26.54 32.96
CA GLN A 419 -26.19 -27.35 33.57
C GLN A 419 -26.29 -27.14 35.09
N ALA A 420 -27.49 -27.36 35.64
CA ALA A 420 -27.69 -27.41 37.08
C ALA A 420 -27.16 -28.72 37.69
N PRO A 421 -26.81 -28.70 38.99
CA PRO A 421 -27.08 -29.82 39.87
C PRO A 421 -28.12 -29.41 40.94
N ALA A 422 -29.09 -30.28 41.19
CA ALA A 422 -30.01 -30.12 42.31
C ALA A 422 -29.34 -30.49 43.64
N GLN A 423 -29.72 -29.83 44.73
CA GLN A 423 -29.46 -30.34 46.08
C GLN A 423 -30.61 -29.97 47.03
N THR A 424 -31.07 -30.98 47.76
CA THR A 424 -32.28 -30.92 48.60
C THR A 424 -31.93 -30.66 50.07
N ALA A 425 -32.47 -29.59 50.66
CA ALA A 425 -32.67 -29.52 52.10
C ALA A 425 -33.75 -28.49 52.47
N ASN A 426 -34.71 -28.92 53.29
CA ASN A 426 -35.63 -28.09 54.07
C ASN A 426 -35.73 -28.80 55.43
N PRO A 427 -35.73 -28.12 56.59
CA PRO A 427 -37.04 -27.82 57.17
C PRO A 427 -37.16 -26.57 58.10
N LYS A 428 -38.41 -26.13 58.25
CA LYS A 428 -39.10 -25.72 59.51
C LYS A 428 -39.14 -24.23 59.97
N ALA A 429 -40.39 -23.74 60.06
CA ALA A 429 -40.99 -22.88 61.11
C ALA A 429 -40.63 -21.36 61.25
N THR A 430 -41.51 -20.51 60.68
CA THR A 430 -42.40 -19.50 61.36
C THR A 430 -41.95 -18.66 62.58
N PRO A 431 -42.49 -17.43 62.80
CA PRO A 431 -43.17 -16.48 61.88
C PRO A 431 -42.78 -14.97 62.14
N ASP A 432 -43.63 -14.04 61.65
CA ASP A 432 -43.77 -12.61 62.03
C ASP A 432 -42.65 -11.58 61.74
N ALA A 433 -42.90 -10.72 60.74
CA ALA A 433 -42.55 -9.28 60.74
C ALA A 433 -43.36 -8.51 59.66
N LYS A 434 -43.66 -7.23 59.89
CA LYS A 434 -44.34 -6.35 58.91
C LYS A 434 -43.38 -5.83 57.81
N PRO A 435 -43.87 -5.54 56.60
CA PRO A 435 -43.09 -4.79 55.61
C PRO A 435 -42.92 -3.33 56.02
N GLN A 436 -41.73 -2.76 55.83
CA GLN A 436 -41.50 -1.32 55.79
C GLN A 436 -40.82 -0.95 54.48
N SER A 437 -41.34 0.10 53.85
CA SER A 437 -40.82 0.69 52.62
C SER A 437 -39.60 1.57 52.88
N GLY A 438 -38.56 1.45 52.06
CA GLY A 438 -37.40 2.35 52.06
C GLY A 438 -36.80 2.50 50.66
N PRO A 439 -36.93 3.68 50.02
CA PRO A 439 -36.22 4.01 48.79
C PRO A 439 -34.90 4.76 49.06
N ASP A 440 -34.14 4.95 47.97
CA ASP A 440 -33.08 5.94 47.75
C ASP A 440 -31.76 5.86 48.55
N GLY A 441 -30.73 5.37 47.85
CA GLY A 441 -29.31 5.67 48.11
C GLY A 441 -28.90 7.07 47.61
N PRO A 442 -27.64 7.49 47.86
CA PRO A 442 -27.32 8.91 48.01
C PRO A 442 -26.97 9.66 46.71
N THR A 443 -27.69 10.74 46.43
CA THR A 443 -27.26 11.81 45.50
C THR A 443 -26.23 12.72 46.18
N GLN A 444 -25.14 13.05 45.49
CA GLN A 444 -24.03 13.84 46.05
C GLN A 444 -24.38 15.34 46.19
N LYS A 445 -23.85 15.98 47.24
CA LYS A 445 -24.02 17.43 47.48
C LYS A 445 -23.05 18.24 46.61
N ILE A 446 -23.58 19.01 45.66
CA ILE A 446 -22.82 20.07 44.97
C ILE A 446 -23.08 21.40 45.70
N THR A 447 -22.04 21.92 46.36
CA THR A 447 -22.09 23.19 47.09
C THR A 447 -21.99 24.37 46.12
N ARG A 448 -22.97 25.27 46.12
CA ARG A 448 -22.98 26.47 45.27
C ARG A 448 -22.34 27.66 46.00
N PRO A 449 -21.20 28.22 45.54
CA PRO A 449 -20.66 29.45 46.09
C PRO A 449 -21.53 30.65 45.65
N ASN A 450 -21.74 31.59 46.55
CA ASN A 450 -22.52 32.81 46.33
C ASN A 450 -21.59 34.03 46.43
N GLN A 451 -21.48 34.82 45.37
CA GLN A 451 -20.82 36.14 45.39
C GLN A 451 -21.62 37.16 44.58
N SER A 452 -21.43 38.44 44.91
CA SER A 452 -22.45 39.47 44.72
C SER A 452 -21.96 40.74 44.03
N LYS A 453 -22.91 41.44 43.38
CA LYS A 453 -22.89 42.87 43.02
C LYS A 453 -21.83 43.32 42.00
N ALA A 454 -22.31 43.69 40.81
CA ALA A 454 -21.85 44.88 40.09
C ALA A 454 -23.07 45.66 39.58
N ARG A 455 -22.98 47.00 39.54
CA ARG A 455 -24.01 47.90 38.95
C ARG A 455 -23.53 48.37 37.57
N SER A 456 -24.34 48.19 36.53
CA SER A 456 -24.57 49.16 35.43
C SER A 456 -25.53 48.55 34.38
N GLY A 457 -26.41 49.26 33.68
CA GLY A 457 -26.80 50.66 33.88
C GLY A 457 -26.85 51.57 32.63
N LYS A 458 -27.62 51.23 31.59
CA LYS A 458 -28.30 52.23 30.72
C LYS A 458 -29.22 51.61 29.66
N ARG A 459 -30.36 52.29 29.47
CA ARG A 459 -31.19 52.42 28.26
C ARG A 459 -31.58 51.13 27.52
#